data_AF-A0A7C0W546-F1
#
_entry.id   AF-A0A7C0W546-F1
#
_cell.length_a   1.000
_cell.length_b   1.000
_cell.length_c   1.000
_cell.angle_alpha   90.00
_cell.angle_beta   90.00
_cell.angle_gamma   90.00
#
_symmetry.space_group_name_H-M   'P 1'
#
loop_
_entity.id
_entity.type
_entity.pdbx_description
1 polymer ?
#
loop_
_entity_poly.entity_id
_entity_poly.type
_entity_poly.pdbx_seq_one_letter_code
_entity_poly.pdbx_strand_id
1 'polypeptide(L)' 'MGYGQEQRAELAETIKRANPDVVVVATPVNLLPLLDLDMPGTLVTYGIEIVEGPSLKEVLAGL' A
#
# COMPACT_ATOMS: atom_id res chain seq x y z
N MET A 1 2.80 -17.24 -0.80
CA MET A 1 2.79 -15.76 -0.71
C MET A 1 2.29 -15.37 0.67
N GLY A 2 2.73 -14.25 1.25
CA GLY A 2 2.27 -13.78 2.56
C GLY A 2 0.75 -13.51 2.61
N TYR A 3 0.26 -13.11 3.77
CA TYR A 3 -1.16 -12.87 4.11
C TYR A 3 -2.00 -14.15 4.22
N GLY A 4 -1.49 -15.18 4.92
CA GLY A 4 -2.34 -16.23 5.49
C GLY A 4 -3.32 -15.67 6.53
N GLN A 5 -4.28 -16.48 6.99
CA GLN A 5 -5.28 -16.02 7.97
C GLN A 5 -4.64 -15.42 9.24
N GLU A 6 -3.62 -16.08 9.78
CA GLU A 6 -2.88 -15.62 10.96
C GLU A 6 -2.20 -14.27 10.71
N GLN A 7 -1.48 -14.13 9.60
CA GLN A 7 -0.79 -12.89 9.24
C GLN A 7 -1.76 -11.71 9.02
N ARG A 8 -2.98 -11.97 8.52
CA ARG A 8 -4.02 -10.95 8.37
C ARG A 8 -4.56 -10.51 9.72
N ALA A 9 -4.81 -11.45 10.63
CA ALA A 9 -5.29 -11.18 11.97
C ALA A 9 -4.28 -10.37 12.78
N GLU A 10 -3.00 -10.75 12.74
CA GLU A 10 -1.91 -10.02 13.41
C GLU A 10 -1.76 -8.58 12.89
N LEU A 11 -1.88 -8.38 11.56
CA LEU A 11 -1.84 -7.06 10.95
C LEU A 11 -3.05 -6.22 11.39
N ALA A 12 -4.25 -6.79 11.39
CA ALA A 12 -5.46 -6.11 11.85
C ALA A 12 -5.37 -5.71 13.34
N GLU A 13 -4.88 -6.59 14.21
CA GLU A 13 -4.62 -6.24 15.62
C GLU A 13 -3.58 -5.14 15.75
N THR A 14 -2.52 -5.17 14.95
CA THR A 14 -1.47 -4.15 14.99
C THR A 14 -2.02 -2.79 14.58
N ILE A 15 -2.87 -2.73 13.55
CA ILE A 15 -3.57 -1.51 13.15
C ILE A 15 -4.50 -1.04 14.27
N LYS A 16 -5.31 -1.92 14.86
CA LYS A 16 -6.22 -1.57 15.97
C LYS A 16 -5.47 -1.01 17.19
N ARG A 17 -4.34 -1.61 17.56
CA ARG A 17 -3.49 -1.13 18.67
C ARG A 17 -2.92 0.26 18.44
N ALA A 18 -2.71 0.65 17.18
CA ALA A 18 -2.27 2.00 16.85
C ALA A 18 -3.37 3.06 17.04
N ASN A 19 -4.63 2.64 17.24
CA ASN A 19 -5.81 3.48 17.43
C ASN A 19 -5.96 4.61 16.38
N PRO A 20 -5.96 4.29 15.07
CA PRO A 20 -6.08 5.28 14.02
C PRO A 20 -7.55 5.69 13.78
N ASP A 21 -7.76 6.94 13.36
CA ASP A 21 -9.05 7.38 12.82
C ASP A 21 -9.30 6.85 11.40
N VAL A 22 -8.23 6.60 10.63
CA VAL A 22 -8.27 6.13 9.23
C VAL A 22 -7.02 5.32 8.88
N VAL A 23 -7.17 4.33 8.00
CA VAL A 23 -6.06 3.52 7.46
C VAL A 23 -5.76 3.89 6.01
N VAL A 24 -4.50 4.22 5.72
CA VAL A 24 -4.03 4.45 4.34
C VAL A 24 -3.24 3.23 3.87
N VAL A 25 -3.78 2.53 2.87
CA VAL A 25 -3.08 1.43 2.19
C VAL A 25 -2.25 2.01 1.06
N ALA A 26 -0.94 2.14 1.29
CA ALA A 26 0.03 2.67 0.33
C ALA A 26 0.86 1.55 -0.33
N THR A 27 0.27 0.37 -0.53
CA THR A 27 0.90 -0.77 -1.20
C THR A 27 0.33 -0.94 -2.61
N PRO A 28 1.09 -1.47 -3.59
CA PRO A 28 0.56 -1.72 -4.94
C PRO A 28 -0.66 -2.64 -4.97
N VAL A 29 -0.75 -3.57 -4.01
CA VAL A 29 -1.91 -4.46 -3.83
C VAL A 29 -2.87 -3.82 -2.82
N ASN A 30 -4.16 -3.87 -3.12
CA ASN A 30 -5.19 -3.44 -2.18
C ASN A 30 -5.41 -4.51 -1.09
N LEU A 31 -4.93 -4.25 0.12
CA LEU A 31 -5.08 -5.14 1.27
C LEU A 31 -6.41 -4.94 2.03
N LEU A 32 -7.17 -3.86 1.76
CA LEU A 32 -8.42 -3.58 2.48
C LEU A 32 -9.42 -4.74 2.46
N PRO A 33 -9.67 -5.45 1.33
CA PRO A 33 -10.61 -6.57 1.32
C PRO A 33 -10.13 -7.80 2.10
N LEU A 34 -8.87 -7.83 2.52
CA LEU A 34 -8.27 -8.97 3.21
C LEU A 34 -8.20 -8.77 4.72
N LEU A 35 -8.44 -7.56 5.21
CA LEU A 35 -8.31 -7.19 6.62
C LEU A 35 -9.68 -6.93 7.24
N ASP A 36 -9.91 -7.46 8.43
CA ASP A 36 -11.11 -7.19 9.22
C ASP A 36 -10.90 -5.93 10.08
N LEU A 37 -11.25 -4.78 9.49
CA LEU A 37 -11.08 -3.45 10.05
C LEU A 37 -12.45 -2.80 10.31
N ASP A 38 -12.58 -2.20 11.48
CA ASP A 38 -13.77 -1.48 11.97
C ASP A 38 -13.67 0.04 11.78
N MET A 39 -12.64 0.52 11.08
CA MET A 39 -12.40 1.93 10.75
C MET A 39 -12.31 2.17 9.24
N PRO A 40 -12.52 3.41 8.77
CA PRO A 40 -12.36 3.76 7.36
C PRO A 40 -10.95 3.46 6.83
N GLY A 41 -10.89 2.95 5.60
CA GLY A 41 -9.63 2.69 4.91
C GLY A 41 -9.66 3.23 3.48
N THR A 42 -8.54 3.75 3.00
CA THR A 42 -8.38 4.20 1.61
C THR A 42 -7.12 3.63 0.98
N LEU A 43 -7.22 3.22 -0.28
CA LEU A 43 -6.07 2.86 -1.10
C LEU A 43 -5.50 4.13 -1.73
N VAL A 44 -4.19 4.30 -1.66
CA VAL A 44 -3.48 5.33 -2.41
C VAL A 44 -2.49 4.67 -3.37
N THR A 45 -2.35 5.26 -4.55
CA THR A 45 -1.35 4.85 -5.53
C THR A 45 -0.25 5.89 -5.58
N TYR A 46 0.92 5.46 -6.00
CA TYR A 46 2.07 6.33 -6.23
C TYR A 46 2.72 5.95 -7.55
N GLY A 47 3.26 6.96 -8.22
CA GLY A 47 4.03 6.81 -9.44
C GLY A 47 5.41 7.42 -9.25
N ILE A 48 6.35 7.02 -10.11
CA ILE A 48 7.65 7.67 -10.18
C ILE A 48 7.47 9.00 -10.92
N GLU A 49 7.94 10.08 -10.31
CA GLU A 49 8.09 11.38 -10.96
C GLU A 49 9.57 11.75 -10.94
N ILE A 50 10.15 11.97 -12.12
CA ILE A 50 11.56 12.33 -12.25
C ILE A 50 11.64 13.86 -12.31
N VAL A 51 12.16 14.46 -11.23
CA VAL A 51 12.30 15.92 -11.09
C VAL A 51 13.53 16.44 -11.83
N GLU A 52 14.61 15.65 -11.88
CA GLU A 52 15.86 15.99 -12.56
C GLU A 52 16.44 14.77 -13.28
N GLY A 53 17.07 14.99 -14.44
CA GLY A 53 17.66 13.94 -15.28
C GLY A 53 16.69 13.34 -16.31
N PRO A 54 17.16 12.38 -17.14
CA PRO A 54 16.33 11.78 -18.18
C PRO A 54 15.22 10.91 -17.57
N SER A 55 14.01 11.08 -18.12
CA SER A 55 12.84 10.26 -17.82
C SER A 55 13.08 8.79 -18.18
N LEU A 56 12.33 7.89 -17.52
CA LEU A 56 12.34 6.46 -17.87
C LEU A 56 12.07 6.23 -19.37
N LYS A 57 11.17 7.04 -19.96
CA LYS A 57 10.86 6.97 -21.39
C LYS A 57 12.05 7.34 -22.27
N GLU A 58 12.81 8.36 -21.90
CA GLU A 58 14.01 8.78 -22.65
C GLU A 58 15.12 7.73 -22.57
N VAL A 59 15.31 7.09 -21.42
CA VAL A 59 16.27 5.99 -21.27
C VAL A 59 15.86 4.80 -22.14
N LEU A 60 14.59 4.41 -22.11
CA LEU A 60 14.08 3.28 -22.89
C LEU A 60 14.10 3.52 -24.41
N ALA A 61 13.99 4.78 -24.86
CA ALA A 61 14.07 5.12 -26.28
C ALA A 61 15.50 5.09 -26.84
N GLY A 62 16.53 5.08 -25.98
CA GLY A 62 17.94 4.96 -26.35
C GLY A 62 18.47 3.53 -26.38
N LEU A 63 17.64 2.54 -26.02
CA LEU A 63 17.90 1.10 -26.17
C LEU A 63 17.42 0.61 -27.54
#